data_AF-X1GYP2-F1
#
_entry.id   AF-X1GYP2-F1
#
_cell.length_a   1.000
_cell.length_b   1.000
_cell.length_c   1.000
_cell.angle_alpha   90.00
_cell.angle_beta   90.00
_cell.angle_gamma   90.00
#
_symmetry.space_group_name_H-M   'P 1'
#
loop_
_entity.id
_entity.type
_entity.pdbx_description
1 polymer ?
#
loop_
_entity_poly.entity_id
_entity_poly.type
_entity_poly.pdbx_seq_one_letter_code
_entity_poly.pdbx_strand_id
1 'polypeptide(L)'
;MTTEETVEKGISSIVGALTDPIIVFPGGWGDSLPEWLKSTITLERLVMNMRVLKGEEMTGTDAEACAYLYTASLTQPPGHDWTQIYLYIAGQVCEKWRTKESGVTMPDDIRVESITDDQMRDLNRLKAWLYHKRTTIRLDRDRAERRQKKEEEAERRKEEQPALFYF
;
A
#
# COMPACT_ATOMS: atom_id res chain seq x y z
N MET A 1 9.47 20.86 14.36
CA MET A 1 8.49 19.78 14.58
C MET A 1 8.42 19.55 16.07
N THR A 2 7.25 19.68 16.68
CA THR A 2 7.08 19.44 18.12
C THR A 2 7.12 17.93 18.41
N THR A 3 7.35 17.55 19.67
CA THR A 3 7.28 16.15 20.12
C THR A 3 5.92 15.54 19.83
N GLU A 4 4.83 16.31 19.99
CA GLU A 4 3.46 15.89 19.68
C GLU A 4 3.26 15.59 18.19
N GLU A 5 3.69 16.49 17.29
CA GLU A 5 3.61 16.28 15.83
C GLU A 5 4.37 15.02 15.39
N THR A 6 5.48 14.71 16.06
CA THR A 6 6.32 13.54 15.75
C THR A 6 5.61 12.25 16.15
N VAL A 7 4.97 12.22 17.32
CA VAL A 7 4.17 11.10 17.80
C VAL A 7 2.95 10.88 16.90
N GLU A 8 2.22 11.93 16.53
CA GLU A 8 1.07 11.83 15.62
C GLU A 8 1.45 11.27 14.25
N LYS A 9 2.59 11.72 13.69
CA LYS A 9 3.10 11.18 12.42
C LYS A 9 3.49 9.71 12.54
N GLY A 10 4.06 9.29 13.67
CA GLY A 10 4.36 7.90 13.97
C GLY A 10 3.10 7.04 14.00
N ILE A 11 2.09 7.46 14.75
CA ILE A 11 0.78 6.79 14.83
C ILE A 11 0.14 6.71 13.44
N SER A 12 0.10 7.81 12.69
CA SER A 12 -0.46 7.80 11.33
C SER A 12 0.27 6.83 10.39
N SER A 13 1.58 6.63 10.57
CA SER A 13 2.35 5.70 9.74
C SER A 13 2.01 4.25 10.08
N ILE A 14 1.79 3.93 11.36
CA ILE A 14 1.34 2.60 11.81
C ILE A 14 -0.09 2.33 11.33
N VAL A 15 -1.01 3.28 11.50
CA VAL A 15 -2.38 3.18 10.98
C VAL A 15 -2.36 2.98 9.46
N GLY A 16 -1.51 3.72 8.74
CA GLY A 16 -1.34 3.55 7.30
C GLY A 16 -0.87 2.15 6.92
N ALA A 17 0.09 1.57 7.65
CA ALA A 17 0.55 0.21 7.37
C ALA A 17 -0.59 -0.83 7.42
N LEU A 18 -1.52 -0.65 8.36
CA LEU A 18 -2.63 -1.58 8.61
C LEU A 18 -3.88 -1.32 7.76
N THR A 19 -4.13 -0.06 7.39
CA THR A 19 -5.44 0.37 6.84
C THR A 19 -5.36 1.09 5.50
N ASP A 20 -4.14 1.42 5.02
CA ASP A 20 -3.99 1.94 3.67
C ASP A 20 -4.48 0.87 2.67
N PRO A 21 -5.22 1.24 1.62
CA PRO A 21 -5.69 0.29 0.63
C PRO A 21 -4.52 -0.42 -0.06
N ILE A 22 -4.74 -1.66 -0.49
CA ILE A 22 -3.83 -2.35 -1.41
C ILE A 22 -4.14 -1.86 -2.81
N ILE A 23 -3.16 -1.24 -3.47
CA ILE A 23 -3.32 -0.72 -4.82
C ILE A 23 -2.97 -1.84 -5.82
N VAL A 24 -3.93 -2.18 -6.67
CA VAL A 24 -3.79 -3.17 -7.74
C VAL A 24 -3.97 -2.49 -9.10
N PHE A 25 -3.56 -3.18 -10.16
CA PHE A 25 -3.81 -2.70 -11.52
C PHE A 25 -5.32 -2.68 -11.82
N PRO A 26 -5.84 -1.62 -12.46
CA PRO A 26 -7.25 -1.53 -12.80
C PRO A 26 -7.60 -2.53 -13.92
N GLY A 27 -8.07 -3.72 -13.53
CA GLY A 27 -8.45 -4.78 -14.46
C GLY A 27 -9.42 -5.83 -13.90
N GLY A 28 -9.99 -5.60 -12.71
CA GLY A 28 -10.93 -6.52 -12.07
C GLY A 28 -10.29 -7.71 -11.34
N TRP A 29 -8.96 -7.79 -11.28
CA TRP A 29 -8.22 -8.88 -10.65
C TRP A 29 -7.85 -8.64 -9.18
N GLY A 30 -8.43 -7.64 -8.52
CA GLY A 30 -8.12 -7.35 -7.11
C GLY A 30 -8.45 -8.52 -6.17
N ASP A 31 -9.56 -9.20 -6.43
CA ASP A 31 -10.04 -10.31 -5.61
C ASP A 31 -9.25 -11.62 -5.85
N SER A 32 -8.46 -11.70 -6.92
CA SER A 32 -7.60 -12.87 -7.19
C SER A 32 -6.27 -12.83 -6.44
N LEU A 33 -5.98 -11.75 -5.71
CA LEU A 33 -4.76 -11.66 -4.91
C LEU A 33 -4.72 -12.75 -3.83
N PRO A 34 -3.64 -13.55 -3.78
CA PRO A 34 -3.49 -14.56 -2.73
C PRO A 34 -3.47 -13.95 -1.33
N GLU A 35 -4.09 -14.64 -0.37
CA GLU A 35 -4.25 -14.12 1.00
C GLU A 35 -2.90 -13.94 1.73
N TRP A 36 -1.96 -14.86 1.49
CA TRP A 36 -0.60 -14.76 2.03
C TRP A 36 0.10 -13.47 1.55
N LEU A 37 -0.16 -13.03 0.32
CA LEU A 37 0.45 -11.82 -0.25
C LEU A 37 -0.15 -10.56 0.37
N LYS A 38 -1.47 -10.54 0.62
CA LYS A 38 -2.12 -9.44 1.37
C LYS A 38 -1.56 -9.31 2.78
N SER A 39 -1.40 -10.43 3.48
CA SER A 39 -0.78 -10.47 4.81
C SER A 39 0.68 -9.99 4.78
N THR A 40 1.43 -10.41 3.75
CA THR A 40 2.82 -9.99 3.53
C THR A 40 2.95 -8.49 3.30
N ILE A 41 2.04 -7.87 2.53
CA ILE A 41 2.03 -6.42 2.31
C ILE A 41 1.96 -5.67 3.65
N THR A 42 1.07 -6.09 4.55
CA THR A 42 0.94 -5.48 5.89
C THR A 42 2.24 -5.62 6.68
N LEU A 43 2.86 -6.80 6.68
CA LEU A 43 4.12 -7.05 7.37
C LEU A 43 5.26 -6.19 6.80
N GLU A 44 5.38 -6.10 5.48
CA GLU A 44 6.42 -5.29 4.86
C GLU A 44 6.24 -3.80 5.10
N ARG A 45 5.00 -3.30 5.14
CA ARG A 45 4.72 -1.90 5.51
C ARG A 45 5.17 -1.60 6.94
N LEU A 46 4.95 -2.52 7.88
CA LEU A 46 5.44 -2.39 9.26
C LEU A 46 6.98 -2.43 9.32
N VAL A 47 7.62 -3.31 8.57
CA VAL A 47 9.09 -3.33 8.43
C VAL A 47 9.59 -2.01 7.86
N MET A 48 8.91 -1.44 6.87
CA MET A 48 9.27 -0.15 6.28
C MET A 48 9.16 0.99 7.30
N ASN A 49 8.11 1.02 8.12
CA ASN A 49 8.01 1.98 9.23
C ASN A 49 9.22 1.87 10.17
N MET A 50 9.67 0.66 10.51
CA MET A 50 10.87 0.45 11.34
C MET A 50 12.16 0.93 10.67
N ARG A 51 12.27 0.79 9.34
CA ARG A 51 13.40 1.31 8.55
C ARG A 51 13.44 2.83 8.53
N VAL A 52 12.27 3.49 8.42
CA VAL A 52 12.17 4.95 8.50
C VAL A 52 12.62 5.48 9.87
N LEU A 53 12.32 4.77 10.96
CA LEU A 53 12.84 5.11 12.29
C LEU A 53 14.38 5.03 12.37
N LYS A 54 15.01 4.26 11.49
CA LYS A 54 16.48 4.15 11.36
C LYS A 54 17.09 5.12 10.34
N GLY A 55 16.28 6.01 9.75
CA GLY A 55 16.73 7.05 8.82
C GLY A 55 16.59 6.71 7.34
N GLU A 56 15.96 5.60 6.97
CA GLU A 56 15.65 5.31 5.57
C GLU A 56 14.47 6.15 5.05
N GLU A 57 14.42 6.42 3.75
CA GLU A 57 13.30 7.13 3.13
C GLU A 57 12.06 6.23 3.00
N MET A 58 10.89 6.78 3.32
CA MET A 58 9.62 6.07 3.19
C MET A 58 9.27 5.79 1.73
N THR A 59 8.94 4.54 1.39
CA THR A 59 8.54 4.12 0.04
C THR A 59 7.57 2.93 0.07
N GLY A 60 7.12 2.50 -1.11
CA GLY A 60 6.30 1.30 -1.29
C GLY A 60 7.15 0.03 -1.16
N THR A 61 6.50 -1.09 -0.89
CA THR A 61 7.21 -2.35 -0.60
C THR A 61 7.29 -3.28 -1.82
N ASP A 62 8.16 -4.29 -1.74
CA ASP A 62 8.28 -5.32 -2.79
C ASP A 62 6.97 -6.10 -2.93
N ALA A 63 6.33 -6.45 -1.83
CA ALA A 63 5.04 -7.15 -1.85
C ALA A 63 3.92 -6.34 -2.53
N GLU A 64 3.91 -5.01 -2.38
CA GLU A 64 2.94 -4.15 -3.06
C GLU A 64 3.21 -4.06 -4.56
N ALA A 65 4.48 -3.88 -4.94
CA ALA A 65 4.87 -3.90 -6.34
C ALA A 65 4.54 -5.26 -6.98
N CYS A 66 4.76 -6.36 -6.24
CA CYS A 66 4.41 -7.71 -6.66
C CYS A 66 2.90 -7.87 -6.87
N ALA A 67 2.07 -7.39 -5.95
CA ALA A 67 0.61 -7.44 -6.09
C ALA A 67 0.10 -6.60 -7.28
N TYR A 68 0.67 -5.42 -7.48
CA TYR A 68 0.33 -4.56 -8.60
C TYR A 68 0.72 -5.22 -9.94
N LEU A 69 1.94 -5.71 -10.09
CA LEU A 69 2.41 -6.34 -11.32
C LEU A 69 1.73 -7.70 -11.57
N TYR A 70 1.42 -8.47 -10.54
CA TYR A 70 0.61 -9.68 -10.64
C TYR A 70 -0.74 -9.37 -11.32
N THR A 71 -1.50 -8.42 -10.79
CA THR A 71 -2.80 -8.04 -11.36
C THR A 71 -2.68 -7.38 -12.73
N ALA A 72 -1.60 -6.64 -12.99
CA ALA A 72 -1.31 -6.09 -14.32
C ALA A 72 -1.09 -7.21 -15.35
N SER A 73 -0.30 -8.22 -15.00
CA SER A 73 0.03 -9.35 -15.89
C SER A 73 -1.18 -10.22 -16.25
N LEU A 74 -2.17 -10.30 -15.35
CA LEU A 74 -3.46 -10.96 -15.62
C LEU A 74 -4.35 -10.14 -16.55
N THR A 75 -4.18 -8.82 -16.57
CA THR A 75 -4.98 -7.92 -17.43
C THR A 75 -4.41 -7.86 -18.83
N GLN A 76 -3.08 -7.77 -18.95
CA GLN A 76 -2.38 -7.69 -20.22
C GLN A 76 -0.96 -8.25 -20.10
N PRO A 77 -0.40 -8.84 -21.17
CA PRO A 77 1.00 -9.24 -21.19
C PRO A 77 1.91 -8.02 -20.97
N PRO A 78 2.76 -8.01 -19.94
CA PRO A 78 3.73 -6.94 -19.75
C PRO A 78 4.83 -7.02 -20.81
N GLY A 79 5.44 -5.87 -21.12
CA GLY A 79 6.66 -5.82 -21.94
C GLY A 79 7.83 -6.55 -21.27
N HIS A 80 8.92 -6.75 -22.02
CA HIS A 80 10.11 -7.47 -21.53
C HIS A 80 10.61 -6.95 -20.17
N ASP A 81 10.82 -5.63 -20.04
CA ASP A 81 11.40 -5.06 -18.81
C ASP A 81 10.48 -5.22 -17.60
N TRP A 82 9.18 -4.98 -17.75
CA TRP A 82 8.22 -5.19 -16.68
C TRP A 82 8.04 -6.67 -16.32
N THR A 83 8.23 -7.57 -17.28
CA THR A 83 8.25 -9.01 -17.03
C THR A 83 9.46 -9.39 -16.18
N GLN A 84 10.65 -8.91 -16.52
CA GLN A 84 11.87 -9.13 -15.74
C GLN A 84 11.74 -8.57 -14.31
N ILE A 85 11.24 -7.34 -14.17
CA ILE A 85 10.98 -6.72 -12.86
C ILE A 85 10.00 -7.57 -12.05
N TYR A 86 8.90 -8.01 -12.65
CA TYR A 86 7.89 -8.82 -11.96
C TYR A 86 8.48 -10.16 -11.47
N LEU A 87 9.18 -10.90 -12.33
CA LEU A 87 9.78 -12.19 -11.96
C LEU A 87 10.85 -12.02 -10.87
N TYR A 88 11.66 -10.97 -10.95
CA TYR A 88 12.65 -10.63 -9.93
C TYR A 88 11.98 -10.40 -8.57
N ILE A 89 11.01 -9.48 -8.48
CA ILE A 89 10.37 -9.17 -7.19
C ILE A 89 9.49 -10.30 -6.68
N ALA A 90 8.81 -11.03 -7.57
CA ALA A 90 8.00 -12.18 -7.18
C ALA A 90 8.89 -13.28 -6.59
N GLY A 91 10.09 -13.49 -7.14
CA GLY A 91 11.10 -14.38 -6.57
C GLY A 91 11.49 -13.96 -5.16
N GLN A 92 11.91 -12.70 -5.00
CA GLN A 92 12.32 -12.15 -3.70
C GLN A 92 11.21 -12.26 -2.63
N VAL A 93 9.97 -11.90 -2.98
CA VAL A 93 8.83 -11.94 -2.07
C VAL A 93 8.46 -13.38 -1.71
N CYS A 94 8.43 -14.29 -2.70
CA CYS A 94 8.13 -15.70 -2.46
C CYS A 94 9.17 -16.34 -1.53
N GLU A 95 10.47 -16.16 -1.82
CA GLU A 95 11.54 -16.75 -1.01
C GLU A 95 11.56 -16.24 0.42
N LYS A 96 11.34 -14.94 0.59
CA LYS A 96 11.36 -14.29 1.90
C LYS A 96 10.21 -14.76 2.81
N TRP A 97 9.01 -14.92 2.24
CA TRP A 97 7.77 -15.12 2.98
C TRP A 97 7.09 -16.46 2.71
N ARG A 98 6.85 -16.80 1.45
CA ARG A 98 6.03 -17.96 1.05
C ARG A 98 6.76 -19.30 1.16
N THR A 99 8.04 -19.35 0.79
CA THR A 99 8.82 -20.60 0.76
C THR A 99 8.93 -21.23 2.13
N LYS A 100 9.08 -20.43 3.19
CA LYS A 100 9.19 -20.93 4.57
C LYS A 100 7.94 -21.64 5.06
N GLU A 101 6.78 -21.18 4.62
CA GLU A 101 5.49 -21.73 5.06
C GLU A 101 5.00 -22.88 4.17
N SER A 102 5.19 -22.76 2.86
CA SER A 102 4.55 -23.65 1.88
C SER A 102 5.52 -24.58 1.13
N GLY A 103 6.83 -24.37 1.26
CA GLY A 103 7.84 -25.06 0.45
C GLY A 103 7.85 -24.66 -1.03
N VAL A 104 6.96 -23.76 -1.47
CA VAL A 104 6.89 -23.29 -2.86
C VAL A 104 8.07 -22.35 -3.11
N THR A 105 8.90 -22.69 -4.08
CA THR A 105 10.01 -21.87 -4.59
C THR A 105 9.70 -21.38 -5.99
N MET A 106 10.38 -20.30 -6.41
CA MET A 106 10.35 -19.90 -7.81
C MET A 106 11.00 -21.00 -8.66
N PRO A 107 10.37 -21.48 -9.75
CA PRO A 107 11.00 -22.40 -10.68
C PRO A 107 12.25 -21.80 -11.33
N ASP A 108 13.27 -22.63 -11.55
CA ASP A 108 14.59 -22.15 -12.01
C ASP A 108 14.59 -21.66 -13.45
N ASP A 109 13.66 -22.13 -14.29
CA ASP A 109 13.50 -21.74 -15.68
C ASP A 109 12.98 -20.31 -15.88
N ILE A 110 12.28 -19.76 -14.90
CA ILE A 110 11.73 -18.39 -14.92
C ILE A 110 12.35 -17.48 -13.86
N ARG A 111 13.34 -17.98 -13.11
CA ARG A 111 14.00 -17.25 -12.04
C ARG A 111 14.82 -16.10 -12.62
N VAL A 112 14.62 -14.90 -12.06
CA VAL A 112 15.42 -13.72 -12.39
C VAL A 112 16.20 -13.33 -11.14
N GLU A 113 17.53 -13.49 -11.20
CA GLU A 113 18.43 -13.22 -10.06
C GLU A 113 18.84 -11.75 -9.95
N SER A 114 18.84 -11.03 -11.06
CA SER A 114 19.21 -9.61 -11.12
C SER A 114 18.46 -8.88 -12.22
N ILE A 115 18.29 -7.57 -12.03
CA ILE A 115 17.70 -6.65 -13.01
C ILE A 115 18.66 -5.49 -13.26
N THR A 116 18.53 -4.84 -14.41
CA THR A 116 19.38 -3.70 -14.78
C THR A 116 19.13 -2.48 -13.88
N ASP A 117 20.05 -1.53 -13.86
CA ASP A 117 19.88 -0.28 -13.12
C ASP A 117 18.65 0.53 -13.57
N ASP A 118 18.33 0.48 -14.86
CA ASP A 118 17.14 1.14 -15.41
C ASP A 118 15.86 0.43 -14.95
N GLN A 119 15.83 -0.90 -14.98
CA GLN A 119 14.71 -1.69 -14.44
C GLN A 119 14.53 -1.46 -12.93
N MET A 120 15.64 -1.37 -12.18
CA MET A 120 15.62 -1.05 -10.76
C MET A 120 15.09 0.37 -10.51
N ARG A 121 15.46 1.34 -11.35
CA ARG A 121 14.94 2.71 -11.28
C ARG A 121 13.42 2.75 -11.51
N ASP A 122 12.93 2.00 -12.50
CA ASP A 122 11.49 1.93 -12.79
C ASP A 122 10.72 1.19 -11.69
N LEU A 123 11.29 0.13 -11.11
CA LEU A 123 10.73 -0.51 -9.92
C LEU A 123 10.64 0.47 -8.74
N ASN A 124 11.68 1.25 -8.49
CA ASN A 124 11.68 2.23 -7.40
C ASN A 124 10.67 3.36 -7.63
N ARG A 125 10.49 3.80 -8.89
CA ARG A 125 9.42 4.74 -9.27
C ARG A 125 8.04 4.15 -9.02
N LEU A 126 7.82 2.89 -9.38
CA LEU A 126 6.56 2.19 -9.10
C LEU A 126 6.28 2.12 -7.60
N LYS A 127 7.26 1.72 -6.78
CA LYS A 127 7.14 1.67 -5.33
C LYS A 127 6.80 3.02 -4.73
N ALA A 128 7.50 4.08 -5.13
CA ALA A 128 7.23 5.43 -4.67
C ALA A 128 5.80 5.87 -5.06
N TRP A 129 5.37 5.59 -6.29
CA TRP A 129 4.03 5.89 -6.76
C TRP A 129 2.95 5.14 -5.96
N LEU A 130 3.14 3.84 -5.70
CA LEU A 130 2.21 3.02 -4.91
C LEU A 130 2.04 3.58 -3.49
N TYR A 131 3.15 3.94 -2.84
CA TYR A 131 3.13 4.58 -1.53
C TYR A 131 2.36 5.90 -1.54
N HIS A 132 2.69 6.81 -2.46
CA HIS A 132 1.98 8.09 -2.57
C HIS A 132 0.50 7.88 -2.84
N LYS A 133 0.14 6.94 -3.71
CA LYS A 133 -1.25 6.67 -4.09
C LYS A 133 -2.06 6.15 -2.91
N ARG A 134 -1.56 5.14 -2.18
CA ARG A 134 -2.27 4.56 -1.03
C ARG A 134 -2.47 5.58 0.10
N THR A 135 -1.43 6.39 0.38
CA THR A 135 -1.49 7.41 1.42
C THR A 135 -2.45 8.54 1.04
N THR A 136 -2.46 8.95 -0.23
CA THR A 136 -3.41 9.96 -0.72
C THR A 136 -4.85 9.49 -0.55
N ILE A 137 -5.16 8.26 -0.94
CA ILE A 137 -6.51 7.70 -0.80
C ILE A 137 -6.97 7.69 0.65
N ARG A 138 -6.11 7.25 1.58
CA ARG A 138 -6.45 7.27 3.01
C ARG A 138 -6.70 8.70 3.49
N LEU A 139 -5.79 9.63 3.21
CA LEU A 139 -5.92 11.02 3.67
C LEU A 139 -7.16 11.70 3.10
N ASP A 140 -7.53 11.41 1.85
CA ASP A 140 -8.74 11.95 1.24
C ASP A 140 -10.01 11.34 1.85
N ARG A 141 -10.01 10.04 2.16
CA ARG A 141 -11.09 9.39 2.93
C ARG A 141 -11.24 10.03 4.32
N ASP A 142 -10.14 10.17 5.06
CA ASP A 142 -10.13 10.76 6.41
C ASP A 142 -10.62 12.23 6.38
N ARG A 143 -10.37 12.96 5.30
CA ARG A 143 -10.89 14.33 5.10
C ARG A 143 -12.39 14.31 4.78
N ALA A 144 -12.85 13.40 3.93
CA ALA A 144 -14.25 13.28 3.57
C ALA A 144 -15.11 12.90 4.77
N GLU A 145 -14.68 11.91 5.57
CA GLU A 145 -15.36 11.48 6.79
C GLU A 145 -15.47 12.63 7.82
N ARG A 146 -14.42 13.45 7.96
CA ARG A 146 -14.45 14.62 8.84
C ARG A 146 -15.40 15.71 8.36
N ARG A 147 -15.62 15.85 7.05
CA ARG A 147 -16.61 16.79 6.51
C ARG A 147 -18.02 16.29 6.78
N GLN A 148 -18.29 15.02 6.48
CA GLN A 148 -19.58 14.38 6.74
C GLN A 148 -19.98 14.47 8.21
N LYS A 149 -19.07 14.12 9.14
CA LYS A 149 -19.37 14.22 10.59
C LYS A 149 -19.69 15.65 11.04
N LYS A 150 -19.04 16.67 10.46
CA LYS A 150 -19.34 18.08 10.76
C LYS A 150 -20.70 18.51 10.21
N GLU A 151 -21.06 18.03 9.03
CA GLU A 151 -22.37 18.26 8.41
C GLU A 151 -23.49 17.61 9.24
N GLU A 152 -23.34 16.33 9.60
CA GLU A 152 -24.27 15.60 10.46
C GLU A 152 -24.43 16.26 11.84
N GLU A 153 -23.34 16.72 12.47
CA GLU A 153 -23.41 17.42 13.74
C GLU A 153 -24.09 18.79 13.61
N ALA A 154 -23.87 19.50 12.51
CA ALA A 154 -24.54 20.78 12.24
C ALA A 154 -26.04 20.58 11.96
N GLU A 155 -26.43 19.53 11.25
CA GLU A 155 -27.83 19.15 11.05
C GLU A 155 -28.49 18.78 12.38
N ARG A 156 -27.85 17.92 13.18
CA ARG A 156 -28.35 17.55 14.51
C ARG A 156 -28.52 18.76 15.43
N ARG A 157 -27.57 19.71 15.42
CA ARG A 157 -27.70 20.97 16.18
C ARG A 157 -28.83 21.87 15.70
N LYS A 158 -29.15 21.87 14.40
CA LYS A 158 -30.32 22.59 13.84
C LYS A 158 -31.63 21.91 14.25
N GLU A 159 -31.68 20.58 14.22
CA GLU A 159 -32.83 19.77 14.65
C GLU A 159 -33.08 19.80 16.16
N GLU A 160 -32.03 20.00 16.97
CA GLU A 160 -32.12 20.24 18.42
C GLU A 160 -32.51 21.71 18.75
N GLN A 161 -32.48 22.62 17.77
CA GLN A 161 -32.84 24.04 17.92
C GLN A 161 -34.30 24.48 17.66
N PRO A 162 -35.36 23.63 17.58
CA PRO A 162 -36.73 24.14 17.56
C PRO A 162 -37.28 24.28 18.99
N ALA A 163 -37.69 25.50 19.34
CA ALA A 163 -38.52 25.92 20.49
C ALA A 163 -37.85 26.62 21.70
N LEU A 164 -36.71 27.30 21.57
CA LEU A 164 -36.21 28.17 22.66
C LEU A 164 -36.57 29.66 22.55
N PHE A 165 -37.17 30.12 21.44
CA PHE A 165 -37.59 31.51 21.29
C PHE A 165 -38.88 31.62 20.45
N TYR A 166 -40.02 31.41 21.09
CA TYR A 166 -41.26 32.09 20.72
C TYR A 166 -41.61 33.01 21.90
N PHE A 167 -41.26 34.29 21.79
CA PHE A 167 -41.71 35.36 22.69
C PHE A 167 -42.77 36.18 21.99
#